data_AF-A0A7V8VK48-F1
#
_entry.id   AF-A0A7V8VK48-F1
#
_cell.length_a   1.000
_cell.length_b   1.000
_cell.length_c   1.000
_cell.angle_alpha   90.00
_cell.angle_beta   90.00
_cell.angle_gamma   90.00
#
_symmetry.space_group_name_H-M   'P 1'
#
loop_
_entity.id
_entity.type
_entity.pdbx_description
1 polymer ?
#
loop_
_entity_poly.entity_id
_entity_poly.type
_entity_poly.pdbx_seq_one_letter_code
_entity_poly.pdbx_strand_id
1 'polypeptide(L)'
;MEAFTLALTRLPALKPALRTWSTSFMRWQLRGDRKLRRRVWPDYAFGCKRILFSSAYLPALRRNDVELVTDPIARLSATGVVTSDGIERPADTIIYGTGFRADEFVAPLAVHGEQGVELQQTWREGAEAHLGISVAGFPNLFMLYGPNTNLGVGSIIVMVEAQAGYVVDALRALGRAGGGSMSVRPEVQASSSAALQERLGNSVWTQCESWYRKDGDGRVVGNWPGLMLEYQRATRSVDPSEYHFESPEPSKPSAVRI
;
A
#
# COMPACT_ATOMS: atom_id res chain seq x y z
N MET A 1 9.83 -12.26 10.91
CA MET A 1 9.06 -11.14 10.33
C MET A 1 7.61 -11.14 10.80
N GLU A 2 6.90 -12.27 10.75
CA GLU A 2 5.49 -12.38 11.19
C GLU A 2 5.21 -11.92 12.63
N ALA A 3 6.11 -12.23 13.58
CA ALA A 3 5.99 -11.75 14.96
C ALA A 3 5.97 -10.21 15.07
N PHE A 4 6.64 -9.52 14.15
CA PHE A 4 6.66 -8.06 14.10
C PHE A 4 5.35 -7.51 13.52
N THR A 5 4.78 -8.18 12.51
CA THR A 5 3.42 -7.89 12.01
C THR A 5 2.40 -8.01 13.14
N LEU A 6 2.45 -9.10 13.92
CA LEU A 6 1.58 -9.27 15.10
C LEU A 6 1.75 -8.15 16.13
N ALA A 7 2.97 -7.69 16.40
CA ALA A 7 3.23 -6.59 17.32
C ALA A 7 2.62 -5.25 16.85
N LEU A 8 2.59 -5.01 15.53
CA LEU A 8 2.03 -3.78 14.97
C LEU A 8 0.50 -3.79 14.84
N THR A 9 -0.09 -4.95 14.50
CA THR A 9 -1.51 -5.07 14.17
C THR A 9 -2.38 -5.72 15.24
N ARG A 10 -1.85 -6.62 16.08
CA ARG A 10 -2.66 -7.44 17.02
C ARG A 10 -2.20 -7.42 18.48
N LEU A 11 -0.95 -7.08 18.79
CA LEU A 11 -0.37 -7.16 20.14
C LEU A 11 0.11 -5.78 20.61
N PRO A 12 -0.80 -4.88 21.03
CA PRO A 12 -0.44 -3.53 21.47
C PRO A 12 0.53 -3.52 22.66
N ALA A 13 0.54 -4.58 23.48
CA ALA A 13 1.44 -4.74 24.62
C ALA A 13 2.94 -4.80 24.24
N LEU A 14 3.28 -5.17 22.99
CA LEU A 14 4.66 -5.20 22.52
C LEU A 14 5.15 -3.84 21.98
N LYS A 15 4.23 -2.91 21.70
CA LYS A 15 4.57 -1.58 21.14
C LYS A 15 5.48 -0.76 22.06
N PRO A 16 5.29 -0.69 23.39
CA PRO A 16 6.19 0.07 24.28
C PRO A 16 7.62 -0.48 24.27
N ALA A 17 7.79 -1.81 24.23
CA ALA A 17 9.10 -2.44 24.18
C ALA A 17 9.83 -2.12 22.86
N LEU A 18 9.15 -2.27 21.73
CA LEU A 18 9.69 -1.93 20.40
C LEU A 18 10.02 -0.44 20.28
N ARG A 19 9.12 0.42 20.76
CA ARG A 19 9.35 1.87 20.82
C ARG A 19 10.57 2.20 21.67
N THR A 20 10.74 1.56 22.83
CA THR A 20 11.89 1.78 23.72
C THR A 20 13.18 1.34 23.06
N TRP A 21 13.20 0.17 22.43
CA TRP A 21 14.36 -0.33 21.69
C TRP A 21 14.75 0.63 20.55
N SER A 22 13.79 1.02 19.70
CA SER A 22 14.02 1.99 18.63
C SER A 22 14.50 3.34 19.16
N THR A 23 13.91 3.81 20.27
CA THR A 23 14.28 5.06 20.93
C THR A 23 15.74 5.03 21.39
N SER A 24 16.14 3.93 22.03
CA SER A 24 17.51 3.73 22.50
C SER A 24 18.50 3.64 21.35
N PHE A 25 18.14 2.93 20.27
CA PHE A 25 18.94 2.85 19.06
C PHE A 25 19.19 4.23 18.43
N MET A 26 18.14 5.05 18.24
CA MET A 26 18.31 6.40 17.69
C MET A 26 19.15 7.30 18.61
N ARG A 27 18.96 7.21 19.93
CA ARG A 27 19.77 7.96 20.91
C ARG A 27 21.24 7.58 20.82
N TRP A 28 21.55 6.30 20.66
CA TRP A 28 22.90 5.80 20.50
C TRP A 28 23.56 6.34 19.23
N GLN A 29 22.87 6.29 18.08
CA GLN A 29 23.42 6.79 16.81
C GLN A 29 23.68 8.31 16.83
N LEU A 30 22.81 9.07 17.52
CA LEU A 30 22.96 10.51 17.65
C LEU A 30 23.99 10.95 18.71
N ARG A 31 24.65 10.00 19.40
CA ARG A 31 25.69 10.22 20.44
C ARG A 31 25.39 11.36 21.41
N GLY A 32 24.12 11.46 21.84
CA GLY A 32 23.71 12.45 22.85
C GLY A 32 23.40 13.87 22.34
N ASP A 33 23.43 14.14 21.03
CA ASP A 33 22.99 15.44 20.49
C ASP A 33 21.48 15.65 20.74
N ARG A 34 21.17 16.42 21.79
CA ARG A 34 19.79 16.66 22.21
C ARG A 34 19.04 17.58 21.25
N LYS A 35 19.71 18.50 20.57
CA LYS A 35 19.09 19.47 19.66
C LYS A 35 18.70 18.77 18.36
N LEU A 36 19.65 18.09 17.73
CA LEU A 36 19.40 17.31 16.51
C LEU A 36 18.34 16.24 16.76
N ARG A 37 18.41 15.54 17.91
CA ARG A 37 17.41 14.54 18.28
C ARG A 37 15.99 15.10 18.31
N ARG A 38 15.77 16.31 18.82
CA ARG A 38 14.42 16.91 18.85
C ARG A 38 13.86 17.16 17.46
N ARG A 39 14.73 17.50 16.50
CA ARG A 39 14.34 17.81 15.12
C ARG A 39 14.12 16.58 14.25
N VAL A 40 14.83 15.48 14.52
CA VAL A 40 14.72 14.23 13.77
C VAL A 40 13.65 13.30 14.34
N TRP A 41 13.20 13.53 15.58
CA TRP A 41 12.27 12.63 16.24
C TRP A 41 10.90 12.64 15.57
N PRO A 42 10.36 11.47 15.17
CA PRO A 42 9.00 11.38 14.65
C PRO A 42 7.97 11.79 15.69
N ASP A 43 6.95 12.54 15.28
CA ASP A 43 5.80 12.97 16.08
C ASP A 43 4.59 12.03 15.98
N TYR A 44 4.68 10.98 15.17
CA TYR A 44 3.63 9.97 14.98
C TYR A 44 3.90 8.66 15.75
N ALA A 45 2.86 7.83 15.88
CA ALA A 45 2.94 6.55 16.58
C ALA A 45 3.94 5.57 15.92
N PHE A 46 4.72 4.86 16.73
CA PHE A 46 5.70 3.89 16.25
C PHE A 46 5.04 2.79 15.40
N GLY A 47 5.52 2.59 14.17
CA GLY A 47 4.99 1.61 13.23
C GLY A 47 3.76 2.06 12.44
N CYS A 48 3.26 3.29 12.67
CA CYS A 48 2.19 3.86 11.85
C CYS A 48 2.64 4.11 10.41
N LYS A 49 3.91 4.46 10.20
CA LYS A 49 4.57 4.48 8.89
C LYS A 49 5.53 3.29 8.77
N ARG A 50 5.94 2.96 7.54
CA ARG A 50 6.94 1.90 7.29
C ARG A 50 8.22 2.22 8.05
N ILE A 51 8.70 1.27 8.85
CA ILE A 51 9.98 1.41 9.55
C ILE A 51 11.10 1.22 8.53
N LEU A 52 11.99 2.20 8.47
CA LEU A 52 13.18 2.16 7.61
C LEU A 52 14.39 1.79 8.45
N PHE A 53 15.25 0.95 7.88
CA PHE A 53 16.48 0.50 8.53
C PHE A 53 17.67 1.16 7.83
N SER A 54 18.46 1.91 8.59
CA SER A 54 19.71 2.48 8.10
C SER A 54 20.70 2.61 9.25
N SER A 55 21.93 2.17 9.01
CA SER A 55 23.08 2.43 9.88
C SER A 55 23.79 3.75 9.53
N ALA A 56 23.43 4.39 8.42
CA ALA A 56 24.14 5.53 7.85
C ALA A 56 23.40 6.87 8.02
N TYR A 57 22.05 6.86 8.04
CA TYR A 57 21.25 8.09 8.01
C TYR A 57 21.47 8.99 9.24
N LEU A 58 21.27 8.49 10.46
CA LEU A 58 21.41 9.31 11.67
C LEU A 58 22.86 9.77 11.92
N PRO A 59 23.91 8.96 11.66
CA PRO A 59 25.29 9.44 11.71
C PRO A 59 25.61 10.52 10.68
N ALA A 60 25.02 10.45 9.48
CA ALA A 60 25.24 11.45 8.44
C ALA A 60 24.78 12.85 8.88
N LEU A 61 23.64 12.95 9.58
CA LEU A 61 23.10 14.21 10.11
C LEU A 61 24.00 14.92 11.13
N ARG A 62 25.07 14.27 11.59
CA ARG A 62 26.04 14.82 12.56
C ARG A 62 27.34 15.29 11.92
N ARG A 63 27.52 15.10 10.61
CA ARG A 63 28.74 15.55 9.93
C ARG A 63 28.75 17.08 9.82
N ASN A 64 29.93 17.66 9.77
CA ASN A 64 30.09 19.12 9.69
C ASN A 64 29.64 19.70 8.33
N ASP A 65 29.52 18.86 7.32
CA ASP A 65 29.09 19.20 5.96
C ASP A 65 27.60 18.91 5.70
N VAL A 66 26.81 18.65 6.75
CA VAL A 66 25.39 18.34 6.66
C VAL A 66 24.58 19.28 7.55
N GLU A 67 23.64 19.99 6.95
CA GLU A 67 22.60 20.74 7.66
C GLU A 67 21.27 20.00 7.58
N LEU A 68 20.61 19.80 8.73
CA LEU A 68 19.21 19.40 8.75
C LEU A 68 18.33 20.65 8.69
N VAL A 69 17.41 20.71 7.74
CA VAL A 69 16.40 21.77 7.60
C VAL A 69 15.03 21.13 7.71
N THR A 70 14.18 21.67 8.58
CA THR A 70 12.86 21.10 8.89
C THR A 70 11.72 22.07 8.60
N ASP A 71 12.06 23.32 8.27
CA ASP A 71 11.12 24.38 7.94
C ASP A 71 10.44 24.07 6.59
N PRO A 72 9.13 24.35 6.46
CA PRO A 72 8.42 24.18 5.20
C PRO A 72 9.11 24.91 4.04
N ILE A 73 9.10 24.28 2.86
CA ILE A 73 9.58 24.92 1.63
C ILE A 73 8.53 25.93 1.17
N ALA A 74 8.94 27.18 0.97
CA ALA A 74 8.08 28.23 0.44
C ALA A 74 8.11 28.27 -1.09
N ARG A 75 9.31 28.19 -1.69
CA ARG A 75 9.50 28.13 -3.14
C ARG A 75 10.91 27.67 -3.51
N LEU A 76 11.10 27.34 -4.78
CA LEU A 76 12.41 27.31 -5.41
C LEU A 76 12.77 28.70 -5.94
N SER A 77 14.04 29.05 -5.89
CA SER A 77 14.60 30.22 -6.57
C SER A 77 15.46 29.77 -7.77
N ALA A 78 16.02 30.73 -8.49
CA ALA A 78 16.99 30.42 -9.55
C ALA A 78 18.30 29.81 -8.99
N THR A 79 18.56 29.94 -7.69
CA THR A 79 19.85 29.63 -7.05
C THR A 79 19.74 28.61 -5.92
N GLY A 80 18.53 28.18 -5.53
CA GLY A 80 18.36 27.22 -4.45
C GLY A 80 16.93 27.08 -3.92
N VAL A 81 16.83 26.81 -2.62
CA VAL A 81 15.56 26.53 -1.92
C VAL A 81 15.30 27.62 -0.89
N VAL A 82 14.09 28.21 -0.92
CA VAL A 82 13.66 29.19 0.07
C VAL A 82 12.64 28.54 1.00
N THR A 83 12.95 28.53 2.30
CA THR A 83 12.04 28.03 3.35
C THR A 83 11.13 29.13 3.88
N SER A 84 10.11 28.76 4.66
CA SER A 84 9.10 29.68 5.20
C SER A 84 9.64 30.71 6.19
N ASP A 85 10.84 30.49 6.73
CA ASP A 85 11.59 31.46 7.53
C ASP A 85 12.20 32.61 6.69
N GLY A 86 12.06 32.54 5.36
CA GLY A 86 12.61 33.51 4.41
C GLY A 86 14.09 33.31 4.07
N ILE A 87 14.73 32.28 4.64
CA ILE A 87 16.13 31.98 4.38
C ILE A 87 16.25 31.22 3.06
N GLU A 88 17.09 31.75 2.16
CA GLU A 88 17.49 31.05 0.94
C GLU A 88 18.74 30.20 1.20
N ARG A 89 18.67 28.92 0.82
CA ARG A 89 19.80 27.99 0.85
C ARG A 89 20.24 27.71 -0.58
N PRO A 90 21.40 28.24 -1.01
CA PRO A 90 21.94 27.98 -2.34
C PRO A 90 22.20 26.49 -2.54
N ALA A 91 21.91 25.98 -3.73
CA ALA A 91 22.16 24.58 -4.07
C ALA A 91 22.52 24.43 -5.55
N ASP A 92 23.65 23.81 -5.84
CA ASP A 92 24.04 23.45 -7.21
C ASP A 92 23.22 22.27 -7.76
N THR A 93 22.64 21.46 -6.86
CA THR A 93 21.85 20.27 -7.22
C THR A 93 20.73 20.05 -6.21
N ILE A 94 19.52 19.79 -6.72
CA ILE A 94 18.34 19.48 -5.92
C ILE A 94 17.89 18.05 -6.25
N ILE A 95 17.75 17.21 -5.22
CA ILE A 95 17.30 15.82 -5.35
C ILE A 95 15.91 15.68 -4.71
N TYR A 96 14.93 15.27 -5.51
CA TYR A 96 13.55 15.07 -5.04
C TYR A 96 13.37 13.69 -4.38
N GLY A 97 13.43 13.67 -3.05
CA GLY A 97 13.07 12.52 -2.22
C GLY A 97 11.60 12.52 -1.79
N THR A 98 10.67 12.89 -2.68
CA THR A 98 9.27 13.26 -2.33
C THR A 98 8.27 12.09 -2.31
N GLY A 99 8.73 10.85 -2.45
CA GLY A 99 7.85 9.67 -2.43
C GLY A 99 7.07 9.47 -3.72
N PHE A 100 5.86 8.88 -3.60
CA PHE A 100 5.05 8.40 -4.73
C PHE A 100 3.55 8.53 -4.43
N ARG A 101 2.72 8.53 -5.49
CA ARG A 101 1.25 8.40 -5.40
C ARG A 101 0.91 6.92 -5.26
N ALA A 102 0.60 6.45 -4.06
CA ALA A 102 0.55 5.03 -3.73
C ALA A 102 -0.85 4.40 -3.73
N ASP A 103 -1.90 5.23 -3.76
CA ASP A 103 -3.31 4.85 -3.80
C ASP A 103 -3.88 4.76 -5.22
N GLU A 104 -3.06 5.07 -6.22
CA GLU A 104 -3.38 5.02 -7.65
C GLU A 104 -2.96 3.70 -8.30
N PHE A 105 -3.56 2.59 -7.85
CA PHE A 105 -3.15 1.22 -8.19
C PHE A 105 -3.09 0.89 -9.70
N VAL A 106 -3.91 1.54 -10.53
CA VAL A 106 -3.98 1.29 -11.98
C VAL A 106 -3.59 2.49 -12.83
N ALA A 107 -3.14 3.60 -12.23
CA ALA A 107 -2.73 4.76 -13.02
C ALA A 107 -1.49 4.44 -13.88
N PRO A 108 -1.40 4.97 -15.11
CA PRO A 108 -2.32 5.90 -15.77
C PRO A 108 -3.40 5.22 -16.64
N LEU A 109 -3.66 3.92 -16.47
CA LEU A 109 -4.60 3.17 -17.31
C LEU A 109 -6.05 3.57 -17.04
N ALA A 110 -6.84 3.78 -18.10
CA ALA A 110 -8.29 3.93 -18.00
C ALA A 110 -8.94 2.55 -18.16
N VAL A 111 -9.39 1.97 -17.03
CA VAL A 111 -9.98 0.62 -17.01
C VAL A 111 -11.49 0.75 -16.91
N HIS A 112 -12.21 0.17 -17.87
CA HIS A 112 -13.67 0.19 -17.91
C HIS A 112 -14.21 -1.23 -17.73
N GLY A 113 -15.16 -1.37 -16.82
CA GLY A 113 -15.83 -2.63 -16.51
C GLY A 113 -17.17 -2.75 -17.22
N GLU A 114 -18.06 -3.52 -16.61
CA GLU A 114 -19.45 -3.69 -17.05
C GLU A 114 -20.15 -2.32 -17.19
N GLN A 115 -21.02 -2.21 -18.20
CA GLN A 115 -21.78 -1.00 -18.49
C GLN A 115 -20.91 0.26 -18.73
N GLY A 116 -19.61 0.10 -18.98
CA GLY A 116 -18.68 1.21 -19.23
C GLY A 116 -18.27 1.98 -17.98
N VAL A 117 -18.47 1.42 -16.78
CA VAL A 117 -18.06 2.06 -15.53
C VAL A 117 -16.53 2.08 -15.42
N GLU A 118 -15.96 3.24 -15.15
CA GLU A 118 -14.51 3.40 -14.98
C GLU A 118 -14.07 3.01 -13.56
N LEU A 119 -13.02 2.19 -13.43
CA LEU A 119 -12.51 1.67 -12.16
C LEU A 119 -12.12 2.77 -11.17
N GLN A 120 -11.49 3.82 -11.66
CA GLN A 120 -11.14 4.99 -10.85
C GLN A 120 -12.36 5.65 -10.24
N GLN A 121 -13.52 5.60 -10.90
CA GLN A 121 -14.77 6.15 -10.36
C GLN A 121 -15.29 5.28 -9.21
N THR A 122 -15.23 3.96 -9.34
CA THR A 122 -15.60 3.02 -8.27
C THR A 122 -14.69 3.16 -7.05
N TRP A 123 -13.41 3.51 -7.24
CA TRP A 123 -12.45 3.69 -6.15
C TRP A 123 -12.37 5.10 -5.57
N ARG A 124 -13.29 6.01 -5.94
CA ARG A 124 -13.33 7.40 -5.45
C ARG A 124 -13.43 7.53 -3.94
N GLU A 125 -13.98 6.56 -3.23
CA GLU A 125 -14.08 6.57 -1.76
C GLU A 125 -13.05 5.67 -1.07
N GLY A 126 -12.26 4.93 -1.85
CA GLY A 126 -11.27 3.99 -1.35
C GLY A 126 -11.18 2.80 -2.28
N ALA A 127 -9.96 2.42 -2.67
CA ALA A 127 -9.77 1.25 -3.50
C ALA A 127 -10.12 -0.02 -2.73
N GLU A 128 -10.87 -0.91 -3.38
CA GLU A 128 -11.22 -2.22 -2.86
C GLU A 128 -11.18 -3.27 -3.96
N ALA A 129 -10.81 -4.49 -3.57
CA ALA A 129 -10.75 -5.65 -4.43
C ALA A 129 -10.84 -6.90 -3.54
N HIS A 130 -11.52 -7.94 -4.02
CA HIS A 130 -11.52 -9.23 -3.37
C HIS A 130 -10.10 -9.82 -3.38
N LEU A 131 -9.57 -10.09 -2.17
CA LEU A 131 -8.18 -10.51 -1.92
C LEU A 131 -7.12 -9.56 -2.52
N GLY A 132 -7.49 -8.34 -2.90
CA GLY A 132 -6.60 -7.44 -3.64
C GLY A 132 -6.32 -7.85 -5.09
N ILE A 133 -7.09 -8.80 -5.63
CA ILE A 133 -6.85 -9.42 -6.94
C ILE A 133 -7.99 -9.10 -7.93
N SER A 134 -9.23 -9.39 -7.55
CA SER A 134 -10.41 -9.31 -8.45
C SER A 134 -11.32 -8.15 -8.02
N VAL A 135 -11.95 -7.46 -8.97
CA VAL A 135 -12.89 -6.36 -8.68
C VAL A 135 -14.28 -6.68 -9.26
N ALA A 136 -15.31 -6.59 -8.42
CA ALA A 136 -16.70 -6.80 -8.83
C ALA A 136 -17.08 -5.78 -9.92
N GLY A 137 -17.74 -6.25 -10.99
CA GLY A 137 -18.09 -5.44 -12.15
C GLY A 137 -16.95 -5.23 -13.16
N PHE A 138 -15.77 -5.85 -12.93
CA PHE A 138 -14.63 -5.83 -13.85
C PHE A 138 -14.24 -7.27 -14.22
N PRO A 139 -15.03 -7.95 -15.07
CA PRO A 139 -14.81 -9.35 -15.41
C PRO A 139 -13.44 -9.56 -16.07
N ASN A 140 -12.80 -10.68 -15.77
CA ASN A 140 -11.49 -11.09 -16.29
C ASN A 140 -10.32 -10.11 -15.96
N LEU A 141 -10.55 -9.09 -15.12
CA LEU A 141 -9.49 -8.24 -14.59
C LEU A 141 -8.90 -8.86 -13.33
N PHE A 142 -7.62 -9.17 -13.38
CA PHE A 142 -6.85 -9.63 -12.22
C PHE A 142 -5.66 -8.70 -11.98
N MET A 143 -5.50 -8.26 -10.74
CA MET A 143 -4.39 -7.39 -10.32
C MET A 143 -3.42 -8.17 -9.44
N LEU A 144 -2.13 -7.91 -9.67
CA LEU A 144 -1.09 -8.24 -8.72
C LEU A 144 -0.76 -6.97 -7.94
N TYR A 145 -0.54 -7.12 -6.64
CA TYR A 145 -0.27 -6.03 -5.72
C TYR A 145 -1.35 -4.94 -5.70
N GLY A 146 -2.63 -5.36 -5.81
CA GLY A 146 -3.77 -4.47 -5.72
C GLY A 146 -4.08 -4.00 -4.28
N PRO A 147 -5.26 -3.39 -4.07
CA PRO A 147 -5.66 -2.83 -2.78
C PRO A 147 -5.53 -3.83 -1.63
N ASN A 148 -5.12 -3.32 -0.46
CA ASN A 148 -4.97 -4.05 0.79
C ASN A 148 -4.02 -5.27 0.74
N THR A 149 -2.98 -5.23 -0.10
CA THR A 149 -1.99 -6.33 -0.22
C THR A 149 -0.58 -5.93 0.21
N ASN A 150 -0.32 -4.63 0.44
CA ASN A 150 0.96 -4.18 0.96
C ASN A 150 1.17 -4.60 2.41
N LEU A 151 2.43 -4.70 2.83
CA LEU A 151 2.82 -5.10 4.17
C LEU A 151 3.58 -3.98 4.87
N GLY A 152 3.25 -3.75 6.14
CA GLY A 152 4.07 -2.88 7.01
C GLY A 152 5.44 -3.50 7.33
N VAL A 153 5.49 -4.83 7.45
CA VAL A 153 6.71 -5.65 7.59
C VAL A 153 6.50 -6.98 6.88
N GLY A 154 7.50 -7.46 6.16
CA GLY A 154 7.40 -8.67 5.35
C GLY A 154 7.97 -8.47 3.96
N SER A 155 7.73 -9.45 3.09
CA SER A 155 8.14 -9.41 1.69
C SER A 155 6.92 -9.34 0.80
N ILE A 156 6.84 -8.30 -0.03
CA ILE A 156 5.79 -8.16 -1.04
C ILE A 156 5.88 -9.29 -2.08
N ILE A 157 7.08 -9.82 -2.34
CA ILE A 157 7.28 -10.93 -3.28
C ILE A 157 6.43 -12.14 -2.86
N VAL A 158 6.35 -12.44 -1.56
CA VAL A 158 5.52 -13.55 -1.04
C VAL A 158 4.04 -13.33 -1.34
N MET A 159 3.56 -12.09 -1.27
CA MET A 159 2.17 -11.73 -1.58
C MET A 159 1.92 -11.90 -3.08
N VAL A 160 2.82 -11.36 -3.92
CA VAL A 160 2.70 -11.39 -5.38
C VAL A 160 2.79 -12.81 -5.94
N GLU A 161 3.67 -13.65 -5.41
CA GLU A 161 3.75 -15.07 -5.81
C GLU A 161 2.46 -15.82 -5.47
N ALA A 162 1.87 -15.53 -4.29
CA ALA A 162 0.61 -16.11 -3.88
C ALA A 162 -0.56 -15.65 -4.77
N GLN A 163 -0.59 -14.36 -5.15
CA GLN A 163 -1.54 -13.81 -6.10
C GLN A 163 -1.39 -14.43 -7.50
N ALA A 164 -0.17 -14.56 -8.00
CA ALA A 164 0.10 -15.17 -9.30
C ALA A 164 -0.40 -16.62 -9.34
N GLY A 165 -0.16 -17.39 -8.27
CA GLY A 165 -0.71 -18.74 -8.12
C GLY A 165 -2.24 -18.77 -8.16
N TYR A 166 -2.90 -17.87 -7.44
CA TYR A 166 -4.36 -17.73 -7.44
C TYR A 166 -4.91 -17.36 -8.82
N VAL A 167 -4.28 -16.41 -9.52
CA VAL A 167 -4.69 -16.00 -10.88
C VAL A 167 -4.55 -17.16 -11.87
N VAL A 168 -3.48 -17.95 -11.79
CA VAL A 168 -3.34 -19.16 -12.62
C VAL A 168 -4.47 -20.17 -12.34
N ASP A 169 -4.85 -20.35 -11.08
CA ASP A 169 -5.97 -21.22 -10.73
C ASP A 169 -7.33 -20.66 -11.20
N ALA A 170 -7.52 -19.34 -11.14
CA ALA A 170 -8.69 -18.63 -11.66
C ALA A 170 -8.86 -18.85 -13.16
N LEU A 171 -7.78 -18.68 -13.93
CA LEU A 171 -7.79 -18.92 -15.37
C LEU A 171 -8.10 -20.39 -15.70
N ARG A 172 -7.61 -21.34 -14.90
CA ARG A 172 -7.98 -22.76 -15.05
C ARG A 172 -9.46 -23.01 -14.72
N ALA A 173 -10.00 -22.36 -13.68
CA ALA A 173 -11.41 -22.45 -13.32
C ALA A 173 -12.30 -21.89 -14.44
N LEU A 174 -11.94 -20.72 -14.98
CA LEU A 174 -12.59 -20.11 -16.14
C LEU A 174 -12.55 -21.05 -17.36
N GLY A 175 -11.41 -21.67 -17.64
CA GLY A 175 -11.29 -22.66 -18.71
C GLY A 175 -12.21 -23.87 -18.52
N ARG A 176 -12.34 -24.39 -17.29
CA ARG A 176 -13.30 -25.47 -16.95
C ARG A 176 -14.76 -25.04 -17.11
N ALA A 177 -15.06 -23.75 -16.91
CA ALA A 177 -16.39 -23.17 -17.05
C ALA A 177 -16.73 -22.75 -18.50
N GLY A 178 -15.87 -23.07 -19.48
CA GLY A 178 -16.12 -22.77 -20.89
C GLY A 178 -15.42 -21.51 -21.43
N GLY A 179 -14.67 -20.79 -20.60
CA GLY A 179 -13.72 -19.77 -21.06
C GLY A 179 -14.30 -18.40 -21.44
N GLY A 180 -15.50 -18.06 -20.99
CA GLY A 180 -16.12 -16.75 -21.26
C GLY A 180 -15.64 -15.65 -20.30
N SER A 181 -16.44 -15.35 -19.28
CA SER A 181 -16.11 -14.34 -18.27
C SER A 181 -16.10 -14.92 -16.86
N MET A 182 -15.27 -14.35 -15.99
CA MET A 182 -15.23 -14.61 -14.55
C MET A 182 -15.23 -13.27 -13.83
N SER A 183 -16.24 -13.02 -13.00
CA SER A 183 -16.41 -11.78 -12.23
C SER A 183 -16.68 -12.14 -10.76
N VAL A 184 -15.99 -11.50 -9.81
CA VAL A 184 -16.25 -11.76 -8.39
C VAL A 184 -17.63 -11.23 -8.01
N ARG A 185 -18.37 -11.99 -7.19
CA ARG A 185 -19.71 -11.62 -6.76
C ARG A 185 -19.65 -10.33 -5.90
N PRO A 186 -20.48 -9.29 -6.15
CA PRO A 186 -20.43 -8.03 -5.42
C PRO A 186 -20.52 -8.17 -3.89
N GLU A 187 -21.35 -9.09 -3.39
CA GLU A 187 -21.50 -9.36 -1.96
C GLU A 187 -20.27 -10.02 -1.33
N VAL A 188 -19.50 -10.79 -2.11
CA VAL A 188 -18.25 -11.41 -1.65
C VAL A 188 -17.17 -10.34 -1.51
N GLN A 189 -17.06 -9.44 -2.50
CA GLN A 189 -16.18 -8.28 -2.38
C GLN A 189 -16.59 -7.41 -1.19
N ALA A 190 -17.86 -7.03 -1.07
CA ALA A 190 -18.34 -6.15 -0.02
C ALA A 190 -18.12 -6.73 1.39
N SER A 191 -18.44 -8.02 1.59
CA SER A 191 -18.26 -8.68 2.90
C SER A 191 -16.79 -8.83 3.28
N SER A 192 -15.93 -9.25 2.35
CA SER A 192 -14.48 -9.37 2.58
C SER A 192 -13.84 -8.00 2.83
N SER A 193 -14.26 -6.98 2.08
CA SER A 193 -13.87 -5.57 2.23
C SER A 193 -14.24 -5.04 3.63
N ALA A 194 -15.46 -5.27 4.10
CA ALA A 194 -15.93 -4.85 5.42
C ALA A 194 -15.14 -5.53 6.56
N ALA A 195 -14.98 -6.86 6.49
CA ALA A 195 -14.22 -7.62 7.49
C ALA A 195 -12.74 -7.18 7.55
N LEU A 196 -12.17 -6.82 6.41
CA LEU A 196 -10.79 -6.32 6.33
C LEU A 196 -10.66 -4.94 6.99
N GLN A 197 -11.61 -4.04 6.74
CA GLN A 197 -11.60 -2.71 7.35
C GLN A 197 -11.84 -2.73 8.85
N GLU A 198 -12.70 -3.62 9.35
CA GLU A 198 -12.88 -3.79 10.80
C GLU A 198 -11.55 -4.13 11.49
N ARG A 199 -10.76 -5.03 10.88
CA ARG A 199 -9.42 -5.38 11.36
C ARG A 199 -8.44 -4.22 11.25
N LEU A 200 -8.50 -3.45 10.17
CA LEU A 200 -7.62 -2.31 9.93
C LEU A 200 -7.95 -1.10 10.81
N GLY A 201 -9.21 -0.90 11.18
CA GLY A 201 -9.68 0.20 12.04
C GLY A 201 -8.96 0.25 13.39
N ASN A 202 -8.63 -0.93 13.93
CA ASN A 202 -7.92 -1.09 15.20
C ASN A 202 -6.39 -1.11 15.07
N SER A 203 -5.85 -0.95 13.86
CA SER A 203 -4.41 -1.05 13.60
C SER A 203 -3.66 0.23 13.96
N VAL A 204 -2.32 0.18 13.99
CA VAL A 204 -1.49 1.38 14.18
C VAL A 204 -1.54 2.33 12.98
N TRP A 205 -1.95 1.85 11.80
CA TRP A 205 -1.96 2.64 10.56
C TRP A 205 -3.06 3.71 10.52
N THR A 206 -4.04 3.63 11.41
CA THR A 206 -5.08 4.68 11.57
C THR A 206 -4.64 5.81 12.51
N GLN A 207 -3.48 5.69 13.16
CA GLN A 207 -3.01 6.65 14.19
C GLN A 207 -2.13 7.77 13.64
N CYS A 208 -1.99 7.89 12.31
CA CYS A 208 -1.28 8.95 11.64
C CYS A 208 -1.68 9.06 10.16
N GLU A 209 -1.28 10.14 9.53
CA GLU A 209 -1.34 10.28 8.07
C GLU A 209 -0.19 9.51 7.42
N SER A 210 -0.51 8.72 6.40
CA SER A 210 0.46 7.96 5.61
C SER A 210 -0.13 7.61 4.26
N TRP A 211 0.74 7.25 3.31
CA TRP A 211 0.35 6.76 1.98
C TRP A 211 -0.43 5.44 2.00
N TYR A 212 -0.60 4.80 3.17
CA TYR A 212 -1.45 3.61 3.32
C TYR A 212 -2.94 3.93 3.30
N ARG A 213 -3.30 5.19 3.57
CA ARG A 213 -4.67 5.67 3.70
C ARG A 213 -5.03 6.52 2.50
N LYS A 214 -6.30 6.44 2.13
CA LYS A 214 -6.89 7.45 1.27
C LYS A 214 -7.06 8.75 2.06
N ASP A 215 -6.79 9.89 1.42
CA ASP A 215 -6.82 11.27 1.91
C ASP A 215 -7.32 11.48 3.37
N GLY A 216 -6.44 12.03 4.22
CA GLY A 216 -6.75 12.41 5.61
C GLY A 216 -7.00 11.21 6.53
N ASP A 217 -8.07 11.28 7.33
CA ASP A 217 -8.50 10.21 8.22
C ASP A 217 -9.21 9.04 7.52
N GLY A 218 -9.06 8.94 6.20
CA GLY A 218 -9.72 7.96 5.38
C GLY A 218 -9.28 6.51 5.60
N ARG A 219 -9.96 5.65 4.86
CA ARG A 219 -9.84 4.19 4.85
C ARG A 219 -8.41 3.74 4.60
N VAL A 220 -7.96 2.67 5.27
CA VAL A 220 -6.66 2.04 4.95
C VAL A 220 -6.86 1.19 3.70
N VAL A 221 -6.30 1.64 2.58
CA VAL A 221 -6.44 1.02 1.25
C VAL A 221 -5.20 0.28 0.80
N GLY A 222 -4.03 0.59 1.39
CA GLY A 222 -2.76 -0.03 0.98
C GLY A 222 -2.50 -1.38 1.65
N ASN A 223 -2.70 -1.48 2.96
CA ASN A 223 -2.11 -2.56 3.75
C ASN A 223 -3.04 -3.75 4.01
N TRP A 224 -2.42 -4.93 4.06
CA TRP A 224 -2.96 -6.17 4.61
C TRP A 224 -2.71 -6.24 6.13
N PRO A 225 -3.75 -6.45 6.97
CA PRO A 225 -3.62 -6.50 8.43
C PRO A 225 -3.21 -7.87 8.99
N GLY A 226 -3.19 -8.91 8.15
CA GLY A 226 -2.92 -10.29 8.55
C GLY A 226 -1.47 -10.71 8.39
N LEU A 227 -1.23 -12.00 8.64
CA LEU A 227 0.06 -12.65 8.37
C LEU A 227 0.20 -12.94 6.87
N MET A 228 1.43 -13.09 6.37
CA MET A 228 1.64 -13.55 4.99
C MET A 228 1.15 -14.99 4.82
N LEU A 229 1.34 -15.84 5.84
CA LEU A 229 0.78 -17.20 5.85
C LEU A 229 -0.75 -17.23 5.80
N GLU A 230 -1.41 -16.25 6.41
CA GLU A 230 -2.88 -16.10 6.35
C GLU A 230 -3.29 -15.78 4.91
N TYR A 231 -2.58 -14.86 4.26
CA TYR A 231 -2.84 -14.48 2.88
C TYR A 231 -2.58 -15.63 1.90
N GLN A 232 -1.43 -16.33 2.02
CA GLN A 232 -1.11 -17.50 1.21
C GLN A 232 -2.16 -18.61 1.31
N ARG A 233 -2.78 -18.79 2.48
CA ARG A 233 -3.89 -19.74 2.66
C ARG A 233 -5.15 -19.26 1.95
N ALA A 234 -5.50 -17.98 2.11
CA ALA A 234 -6.65 -17.37 1.46
C ALA A 234 -6.55 -17.39 -0.07
N THR A 235 -5.33 -17.28 -0.62
CA THR A 235 -5.07 -17.29 -2.06
C THR A 235 -4.58 -18.65 -2.57
N ARG A 236 -4.72 -19.74 -1.80
CA ARG A 236 -4.19 -21.06 -2.18
C ARG A 236 -4.88 -21.63 -3.42
N SER A 237 -6.17 -21.40 -3.54
CA SER A 237 -7.03 -21.85 -4.64
C SER A 237 -8.24 -20.94 -4.74
N VAL A 238 -8.80 -20.83 -5.93
CA VAL A 238 -10.05 -20.13 -6.18
C VAL A 238 -11.21 -20.95 -5.68
N ASP A 239 -12.15 -20.33 -4.95
CA ASP A 239 -13.47 -20.90 -4.70
C ASP A 239 -14.42 -20.47 -5.84
N PRO A 240 -14.86 -21.38 -6.72
CA PRO A 240 -15.74 -21.00 -7.82
C PRO A 240 -17.08 -20.42 -7.36
N SER A 241 -17.54 -20.69 -6.13
CA SER A 241 -18.78 -20.15 -5.60
C SER A 241 -18.71 -18.64 -5.29
N GLU A 242 -17.49 -18.08 -5.19
CA GLU A 242 -17.25 -16.65 -5.01
C GLU A 242 -17.36 -15.85 -6.31
N TYR A 243 -17.55 -16.52 -7.45
CA TYR A 243 -17.52 -15.92 -8.77
C TYR A 243 -18.77 -16.22 -9.60
N HIS A 244 -19.14 -15.28 -10.46
CA HIS A 244 -20.04 -15.49 -11.58
C HIS A 244 -19.22 -15.88 -12.81
N PHE A 245 -19.66 -16.95 -13.49
CA PHE A 245 -19.11 -17.38 -14.76
C PHE A 245 -20.15 -17.19 -15.85
N GLU A 246 -19.78 -16.55 -16.95
CA GLU A 246 -20.60 -16.48 -18.14
C GLU A 246 -19.94 -17.26 -19.27
N SER A 247 -20.77 -17.91 -20.07
CA SER A 247 -20.29 -18.57 -21.29
C SER A 247 -19.86 -17.51 -22.32
N PRO A 248 -18.86 -17.80 -23.16
CA PRO A 248 -18.49 -16.87 -24.21
C PRO A 248 -19.68 -16.64 -25.14
N GLU A 249 -19.91 -15.39 -25.56
CA GLU A 249 -20.90 -15.11 -26.60
C GLU A 249 -20.54 -15.94 -27.85
N PRO A 250 -21.52 -16.56 -28.52
CA PRO A 250 -21.26 -17.22 -29.79
C PRO A 250 -20.66 -16.19 -30.76
N SER A 251 -19.45 -16.45 -31.24
CA SER A 251 -18.71 -15.54 -32.11
C SER A 251 -19.61 -15.13 -33.28
N LYS A 252 -19.96 -13.84 -33.39
CA LYS A 252 -20.54 -13.33 -34.63
C LYS A 252 -19.51 -13.57 -35.74
N PRO A 253 -19.86 -14.26 -36.84
CA PRO A 253 -18.91 -14.48 -37.92
C PRO A 253 -18.36 -13.13 -38.38
N SER A 254 -17.04 -12.96 -38.25
CA SER A 254 -16.34 -11.76 -38.68
C SER A 254 -16.56 -11.63 -40.19
N ALA A 255 -17.36 -10.64 -40.59
CA ALA A 255 -17.50 -10.25 -41.99
C ALA A 255 -16.24 -9.50 -42.40
N VAL A 256 -15.14 -10.22 -42.56
CA VAL A 256 -13.98 -9.74 -43.31
C VAL A 256 -14.42 -9.71 -44.77
N ARG A 257 -14.90 -8.55 -45.22
CA ARG A 257 -15.01 -8.25 -46.65
C ARG A 257 -13.59 -7.96 -47.15
N ILE A 258 -13.08 -8.84 -48.02
CA ILE A 258 -11.96 -8.55 -48.93
C ILE A 258 -12.47 -7.59 -50.01
#